data_AF-A0A803SVJ7-F1
#
_entry.id   AF-A0A803SVJ7-F1
#
_cell.length_a   1.000
_cell.length_b   1.000
_cell.length_c   1.000
_cell.angle_alpha   90.00
_cell.angle_beta   90.00
_cell.angle_gamma   90.00
#
_symmetry.space_group_name_H-M   'P 1'
#
loop_
_entity.id
_entity.type
_entity.pdbx_description
1 polymer ?
#
loop_
_entity_poly.entity_id
_entity_poly.type
_entity_poly.pdbx_seq_one_letter_code
_entity_poly.pdbx_strand_id
1 'polypeptide(L)'
;MTNSQGGAYWLTFNSVFFRIPKVRVLDDEGGREIELSDDPYDCIRLNVDNVPCIVTLSKIGYRHVVDATLQEEACSLASLLISVTSRGAMTCMKKVGRGSLDPESIFEMMEVSGACK
;
A
#
# COMPACT_ATOMS: atom_id res chain seq x y z
N MET A 1 -3.32 -10.10 -24.56
CA MET A 1 -2.30 -9.55 -23.64
C MET A 1 -2.90 -8.35 -22.93
N THR A 2 -3.83 -8.58 -21.99
CA THR A 2 -4.52 -7.52 -21.28
C THR A 2 -3.73 -7.17 -20.02
N ASN A 3 -3.30 -5.90 -19.93
CA ASN A 3 -2.59 -5.30 -18.82
C ASN A 3 -3.46 -5.34 -17.55
N SER A 4 -3.21 -6.30 -16.65
CA SER A 4 -3.89 -6.46 -15.36
C SER A 4 -3.15 -5.79 -14.20
N GLN A 5 -2.35 -4.76 -14.46
CA GLN A 5 -1.45 -4.19 -13.45
C GLN A 5 -2.02 -2.98 -12.66
N GLY A 6 -3.19 -2.41 -12.99
CA GLY A 6 -3.69 -1.19 -12.34
C GLY A 6 -4.44 -1.39 -11.01
N GLY A 7 -5.12 -2.53 -10.81
CA GLY A 7 -6.12 -2.66 -9.74
C GLY A 7 -5.69 -3.34 -8.43
N ALA A 8 -4.50 -3.96 -8.36
CA ALA A 8 -4.16 -4.87 -7.26
C ALA A 8 -3.50 -4.21 -6.02
N TYR A 9 -2.90 -3.03 -6.20
CA TYR A 9 -2.10 -2.40 -5.13
C TYR A 9 -2.98 -1.87 -3.99
N TRP A 10 -4.16 -1.32 -4.32
CA TRP A 10 -5.14 -0.82 -3.35
C TRP A 10 -5.77 -1.93 -2.49
N LEU A 11 -6.05 -3.08 -3.08
CA LEU A 11 -6.69 -4.22 -2.40
C LEU A 11 -5.77 -4.91 -1.39
N THR A 12 -4.45 -4.77 -1.53
CA THR A 12 -3.50 -5.40 -0.60
C THR A 12 -3.39 -4.61 0.71
N PHE A 13 -3.64 -3.29 0.68
CA PHE A 13 -3.44 -2.41 1.84
C PHE A 13 -4.67 -2.24 2.74
N ASN A 14 -5.89 -2.32 2.20
CA ASN A 14 -7.11 -2.23 3.03
C ASN A 14 -7.39 -3.50 3.86
N SER A 15 -6.61 -4.57 3.69
CA SER A 15 -6.74 -5.83 4.45
C SER A 15 -6.02 -5.80 5.81
N VAL A 16 -5.71 -4.61 6.35
CA VAL A 16 -5.02 -4.45 7.65
C VAL A 16 -5.97 -4.57 8.85
N PHE A 17 -7.25 -4.93 8.64
CA PHE A 17 -8.11 -5.46 9.72
C PHE A 17 -7.81 -6.94 10.02
N PHE A 18 -6.53 -7.31 10.06
CA PHE A 18 -6.10 -8.67 10.33
C PHE A 18 -6.12 -8.93 11.85
N ARG A 19 -7.19 -9.57 12.32
CA ARG A 19 -7.31 -10.05 13.69
C ARG A 19 -6.72 -11.45 13.75
N ILE A 20 -5.56 -11.59 14.39
CA ILE A 20 -4.89 -12.88 14.55
C ILE A 20 -5.46 -13.56 15.80
N PRO A 21 -6.06 -14.76 15.70
CA PRO A 21 -6.46 -15.50 16.89
C PRO A 21 -5.22 -15.85 17.71
N LYS A 22 -5.32 -15.71 19.04
CA LYS A 22 -4.18 -15.95 19.91
C LYS A 22 -3.81 -17.44 19.90
N VAL A 23 -2.56 -17.72 19.56
CA VAL A 23 -1.99 -19.08 19.52
C VAL A 23 -1.01 -19.23 20.68
N ARG A 24 -1.14 -20.33 21.43
CA ARG A 24 -0.15 -20.75 22.42
C ARG A 24 0.56 -21.98 21.87
N VAL A 25 1.89 -21.94 21.84
CA VAL A 25 2.71 -23.09 21.46
C VAL A 25 3.23 -23.71 22.75
N LEU A 26 2.88 -24.97 22.98
CA LEU A 26 3.41 -25.77 24.07
C LEU A 26 4.47 -26.69 23.47
N ASP A 27 5.70 -26.56 23.98
CA ASP A 27 6.78 -27.50 23.66
C ASP A 27 6.77 -28.58 24.76
N ASP A 28 6.42 -29.81 24.40
CA ASP A 28 6.54 -30.99 25.27
C ASP A 28 7.58 -31.97 24.72
N GLU A 29 8.14 -32.83 25.58
CA GLU A 29 9.27 -33.75 25.26
C GLU A 29 8.98 -34.72 24.09
N GLY A 30 7.74 -34.79 23.59
CA GLY A 30 7.31 -35.64 22.47
C GLY A 30 6.79 -34.91 21.22
N GLY A 31 6.72 -33.56 21.18
CA GLY A 31 6.22 -32.81 20.03
C GLY A 31 5.77 -31.39 20.34
N ARG A 32 5.54 -30.58 19.28
CA ARG A 32 5.00 -29.23 19.39
C ARG A 32 3.48 -29.26 19.26
N GLU A 33 2.76 -28.85 20.29
CA GLU A 33 1.31 -28.70 20.24
C GLU A 33 0.91 -27.23 20.11
N ILE A 34 -0.10 -26.97 19.28
CA ILE A 34 -0.62 -25.63 18.99
C ILE A 34 -2.02 -25.53 19.59
N GLU A 35 -2.17 -24.76 20.66
CA GLU A 35 -3.47 -24.43 21.23
C GLU A 35 -3.99 -23.12 20.63
N LEU A 36 -5.21 -23.17 20.09
CA LEU A 36 -5.93 -22.02 19.57
C LEU A 36 -6.97 -21.56 20.60
N SER A 37 -7.03 -20.26 20.85
CA SER A 37 -8.10 -19.68 21.67
C SER A 37 -9.41 -19.66 20.86
N ASP A 38 -10.47 -20.30 21.36
CA ASP A 38 -11.80 -20.33 20.73
C ASP A 38 -12.64 -19.07 20.99
N ASP A 39 -12.12 -18.11 21.77
CA ASP A 39 -12.81 -16.85 22.05
C ASP A 39 -12.70 -15.90 20.83
N PRO A 40 -13.82 -15.54 20.17
CA PRO A 40 -13.82 -14.61 19.04
C PRO A 40 -13.38 -13.18 19.40
N TYR A 41 -13.18 -12.86 20.68
CA TYR A 41 -12.66 -11.58 21.15
C TYR A 41 -11.17 -11.62 21.56
N ASP A 42 -10.57 -12.80 21.78
CA ASP A 42 -9.16 -12.98 22.12
C ASP A 42 -8.27 -12.96 20.86
N CYS A 43 -8.25 -11.79 20.21
CA CYS A 43 -7.43 -11.54 19.04
C CYS A 43 -6.26 -10.62 19.36
N ILE A 44 -5.09 -10.97 18.85
CA ILE A 44 -3.94 -10.10 18.84
C ILE A 44 -4.17 -9.06 17.73
N ARG A 45 -4.13 -7.78 18.10
CA ARG A 45 -4.10 -6.68 17.14
C ARG A 45 -2.65 -6.39 16.79
N LEU A 46 -2.33 -6.40 15.51
CA LEU A 46 -1.02 -5.98 15.04
C LEU A 46 -0.85 -4.47 15.29
N ASN A 47 0.35 -4.03 15.67
CA ASN A 47 0.61 -2.60 15.73
C ASN A 47 0.69 -2.01 14.31
N VAL A 48 -0.14 -1.02 14.03
CA VAL A 48 -0.27 -0.37 12.72
C VAL A 48 0.42 1.00 12.65
N ASP A 49 1.09 1.46 13.71
CA ASP A 49 1.69 2.81 13.78
C ASP A 49 2.69 3.14 12.66
N ASN A 50 3.38 2.12 12.14
CA ASN A 50 4.42 2.25 11.11
C ASN A 50 3.98 1.77 9.72
N VAL A 51 2.69 1.49 9.52
CA VAL A 51 2.19 1.07 8.20
C VAL A 51 2.24 2.26 7.25
N PRO A 52 2.96 2.18 6.12
CA PRO A 52 3.00 3.28 5.16
C PRO A 52 1.69 3.37 4.39
N CYS A 53 1.19 4.58 4.15
CA CYS A 53 0.10 4.84 3.22
C CYS A 53 0.63 4.88 1.79
N ILE A 54 -0.09 4.30 0.83
CA ILE A 54 0.26 4.39 -0.59
C ILE A 54 -0.59 5.48 -1.24
N VAL A 55 0.07 6.42 -1.89
CA VAL A 55 -0.54 7.49 -2.69
C VAL A 55 -0.21 7.22 -4.16
N THR A 56 -1.21 7.32 -5.04
CA THR A 56 -1.02 7.14 -6.48
C THR A 56 -1.20 8.47 -7.20
N LEU A 57 -0.19 8.93 -7.94
CA LEU A 57 -0.27 10.12 -8.77
C LEU A 57 -0.22 9.74 -10.25
N SER A 58 -1.25 10.10 -11.02
CA SER A 58 -1.30 9.84 -12.46
C SER A 58 -1.11 11.14 -13.23
N LYS A 59 -0.22 11.12 -14.24
CA LYS A 59 0.02 12.27 -15.12
C LYS A 59 -0.96 12.24 -16.30
N ILE A 60 -1.75 13.29 -16.42
CA ILE A 60 -2.71 13.49 -17.50
C ILE A 60 -2.34 14.78 -18.22
N GLY A 61 -1.73 14.64 -19.39
CA GLY A 61 -1.18 15.77 -20.14
C GLY A 61 -0.10 16.51 -19.34
N TYR A 62 -0.37 17.78 -19.01
CA TYR A 62 0.53 18.67 -18.25
C TYR A 62 0.18 18.81 -16.76
N ARG A 63 -0.83 18.08 -16.26
CA ARG A 63 -1.22 18.10 -14.86
C ARG A 63 -1.11 16.71 -14.25
N HIS A 64 -0.95 16.66 -12.93
CA HIS A 64 -0.97 15.43 -12.16
C HIS A 64 -2.25 15.37 -11.32
N VAL A 65 -2.82 14.17 -11.19
CA VAL A 65 -4.02 13.91 -10.39
C VAL A 65 -3.65 12.88 -9.33
N VAL A 66 -4.00 13.19 -8.08
CA VAL A 66 -3.85 12.26 -6.95
C VAL A 66 -5.07 11.35 -6.91
N ASP A 67 -4.83 10.05 -6.70
CA ASP A 67 -5.86 9.01 -6.64
C ASP A 67 -6.82 9.04 -7.83
N ALA A 68 -6.21 9.07 -9.02
CA ALA A 68 -6.93 9.06 -10.28
C ALA A 68 -7.94 7.90 -10.33
N THR A 69 -9.15 8.22 -10.76
CA THR A 69 -10.21 7.23 -11.03
C THR A 69 -9.81 6.31 -12.18
N LEU A 70 -10.48 5.16 -12.33
CA LEU A 70 -10.19 4.20 -13.41
C LEU A 70 -10.25 4.85 -14.80
N GLN A 71 -11.16 5.81 -15.00
CA GLN A 71 -11.31 6.56 -16.23
C GLN A 71 -10.12 7.49 -16.47
N GLU A 72 -9.64 8.16 -15.43
CA GLU A 72 -8.48 9.05 -15.47
C GLU A 72 -7.17 8.27 -15.65
N GLU A 73 -7.04 7.10 -15.02
CA GLU A 73 -5.90 6.19 -15.20
C GLU A 73 -5.82 5.70 -16.66
N ALA A 74 -6.96 5.40 -17.30
CA ALA A 74 -7.01 4.97 -18.69
C ALA A 74 -6.52 6.06 -19.68
N CYS A 75 -6.69 7.33 -19.33
CA CYS A 75 -6.19 8.47 -20.10
C CYS A 75 -4.75 8.88 -19.71
N SER A 76 -4.21 8.34 -18.62
CA SER A 76 -2.86 8.63 -18.16
C SER A 76 -1.82 7.78 -18.91
N LEU A 77 -0.67 8.38 -19.22
CA LEU A 77 0.43 7.66 -19.88
C LEU A 77 1.38 7.02 -18.86
N ALA A 78 1.53 7.67 -17.71
CA ALA A 78 2.39 7.24 -16.62
C ALA A 78 1.78 7.64 -15.28
N SER A 79 1.98 6.77 -14.29
CA SER A 79 1.56 6.94 -12.91
C SER A 79 2.72 6.64 -11.97
N LEU A 80 2.73 7.26 -10.80
CA LEU A 80 3.75 7.13 -9.78
C LEU A 80 3.06 6.70 -8.49
N LEU A 81 3.44 5.54 -7.98
CA LEU A 81 3.02 5.07 -6.66
C LEU A 81 4.09 5.45 -5.66
N ILE A 82 3.69 6.04 -4.55
CA ILE A 82 4.58 6.47 -3.48
C ILE A 82 4.03 5.95 -2.16
N SER A 83 4.89 5.35 -1.34
CA SER A 83 4.55 4.90 0.00
C SER A 83 5.14 5.85 1.04
N VAL A 84 4.30 6.43 1.89
CA VAL A 84 4.66 7.43 2.91
C VAL A 84 4.25 6.92 4.28
N THR A 85 5.16 6.96 5.24
CA THR A 85 4.88 6.59 6.64
C THR A 85 4.21 7.74 7.39
N SER A 86 3.56 7.45 8.52
CA SER A 86 3.01 8.44 9.46
C SER A 86 4.03 9.48 9.94
N ARG A 87 5.33 9.16 9.87
CA ARG A 87 6.44 10.06 10.19
C ARG A 87 6.87 10.96 9.02
N GLY A 88 6.24 10.82 7.86
CA GLY A 88 6.59 11.57 6.65
C GLY A 88 7.77 11.02 5.86
N ALA A 89 8.31 9.87 6.26
CA ALA A 89 9.39 9.25 5.51
C ALA A 89 8.79 8.43 4.35
N MET A 90 9.33 8.64 3.16
CA MET A 90 8.99 7.87 1.97
C MET A 90 9.74 6.53 2.00
N THR A 91 9.01 5.43 1.91
CA THR A 91 9.59 4.07 1.96
C THR A 91 9.75 3.44 0.59
N CYS A 92 8.87 3.77 -0.36
CA CYS A 92 8.87 3.20 -1.69
C CYS A 92 8.37 4.20 -2.72
N MET A 93 8.93 4.13 -3.94
CA MET A 93 8.43 4.83 -5.11
C MET A 93 8.49 3.88 -6.31
N LYS A 94 7.40 3.78 -7.07
CA LYS A 94 7.31 2.93 -8.26
C LYS A 94 6.59 3.65 -9.39
N LYS A 95 7.28 3.82 -10.51
CA LYS A 95 6.67 4.30 -11.76
C LYS A 95 5.96 3.14 -12.46
N VAL A 96 4.70 3.37 -12.82
CA VAL A 96 3.81 2.45 -13.54
C VAL A 96 3.33 3.16 -14.82
N GLY A 97 2.98 2.39 -15.84
CA GLY A 97 2.58 2.93 -17.14
C GLY A 97 3.72 2.98 -18.16
N ARG A 98 3.35 3.14 -19.43
CA ARG A 98 4.28 3.04 -20.58
C ARG A 98 4.88 4.39 -21.00
N GLY A 99 4.34 5.51 -20.53
CA GLY A 99 4.82 6.85 -20.83
C GLY A 99 6.12 7.19 -20.10
N SER A 100 6.81 8.24 -20.55
CA SER A 100 7.90 8.86 -19.80
C SER A 100 7.35 9.84 -18.77
N LEU A 101 8.10 10.01 -17.68
CA LEU A 101 7.91 11.10 -16.74
C LEU A 101 9.19 11.92 -16.78
N ASP A 102 9.04 13.23 -16.92
CA ASP A 102 10.13 14.17 -16.72
C ASP A 102 10.53 14.19 -15.24
N PRO A 103 11.84 14.31 -14.95
CA PRO A 103 12.35 14.28 -13.58
C PRO A 103 11.79 15.43 -12.73
N GLU A 104 11.47 16.56 -13.34
CA GLU A 104 10.90 17.73 -12.65
C GLU A 104 9.49 17.42 -12.12
N SER A 105 8.60 16.83 -12.94
CA SER A 105 7.30 16.34 -12.46
C SER A 105 7.42 15.30 -11.36
N ILE A 106 8.46 14.45 -11.38
CA ILE A 106 8.66 13.44 -10.32
C ILE A 106 8.96 14.12 -8.98
N PHE A 107 9.74 15.20 -8.98
CA PHE A 107 10.01 15.98 -7.76
C PHE A 107 8.75 16.65 -7.24
N GLU A 108 7.93 17.26 -8.11
CA GLU A 108 6.65 17.84 -7.69
C GLU A 108 5.71 16.77 -7.10
N MET A 109 5.57 15.62 -7.76
CA MET A 109 4.75 14.51 -7.25
C MET A 109 5.24 13.97 -5.91
N MET A 110 6.56 13.93 -5.72
CA MET A 110 7.20 13.54 -4.47
C MET A 110 6.81 14.50 -3.34
N GLU A 111 6.87 15.80 -3.59
CA GLU A 111 6.51 16.83 -2.62
C GLU A 111 5.03 16.76 -2.24
N VAL A 112 4.14 16.63 -3.24
CA VAL A 112 2.69 16.48 -3.01
C VAL A 112 2.39 15.25 -2.16
N SER A 113 3.03 14.12 -2.43
CA SER A 113 2.83 12.90 -1.63
C SER A 113 3.29 13.04 -0.17
N GLY A 114 4.37 13.80 0.07
CA GLY A 114 4.87 14.10 1.41
C GLY A 114 4.02 15.13 2.17
N ALA A 115 3.20 15.91 1.46
CA ALA A 115 2.27 16.86 2.04
C ALA A 115 0.97 16.21 2.56
N CYS A 116 0.61 15.02 2.07
CA CYS A 116 -0.56 14.25 2.51
C CYS A 116 -0.38 13.56 3.90
N LYS A 117 0.29 14.23 4.84
CA LYS A 117 0.49 13.78 6.23
C LYS A 117 -0.74 13.96 7.10
#